data_AF-A0A9D0GBM4-F1
#
_entry.id   AF-A0A9D0GBM4-F1
#
_cell.length_a   1.000
_cell.length_b   1.000
_cell.length_c   1.000
_cell.angle_alpha   90.00
_cell.angle_beta   90.00
_cell.angle_gamma   90.00
#
_symmetry.space_group_name_H-M   'P 1'
#
loop_
_entity.id
_entity.type
_entity.pdbx_description
1 polymer ?
#
loop_
_entity_poly.entity_id
_entity_poly.type
_entity_poly.pdbx_seq_one_letter_code
_entity_poly.pdbx_strand_id
1 'polypeptide(L)'
;DLSGWKLGDAERADAYEPMFQFPDGTWLAGGATLVIAVNASMVPQADLEFYDSRAEVPDMTPYPAWGNPDYPFALRNAGDAVLLLDQTDTLVDAVVWGDGVLQEIVPHPGTSVKGASLERVDPTRDTDDCALDFTQRYPPTPGSH
;
A
#
# COMPACT_ATOMS: atom_id res chain seq x y z
N ASP A 1 6.25 12.38 -10.59
CA ASP A 1 7.37 12.15 -9.66
C ASP A 1 6.78 11.74 -8.33
N LEU A 2 7.20 10.58 -7.82
CA LEU A 2 6.80 10.06 -6.51
C LEU A 2 7.93 10.17 -5.49
N SER A 3 9.08 10.76 -5.83
CA SER A 3 10.14 11.04 -4.87
C SER A 3 9.58 11.80 -3.67
N GLY A 4 9.87 11.32 -2.46
CA GLY A 4 9.37 11.92 -1.22
C GLY A 4 7.95 11.51 -0.81
N TRP A 5 7.19 10.78 -1.65
CA TRP A 5 5.92 10.18 -1.25
C TRP A 5 6.17 8.96 -0.37
N LYS A 6 5.17 8.51 0.40
CA LYS A 6 5.30 7.38 1.32
C LYS A 6 4.16 6.39 1.18
N LEU A 7 4.44 5.12 1.47
CA LEU A 7 3.50 4.02 1.53
C LEU A 7 3.80 3.14 2.75
N GLY A 8 2.77 2.73 3.48
CA GLY A 8 2.90 1.90 4.69
C GLY A 8 1.59 1.75 5.43
N ASP A 9 1.63 1.18 6.63
CA ASP A 9 0.48 0.89 7.51
C ASP A 9 0.44 1.77 8.77
N ALA A 10 1.41 2.67 8.98
CA ALA A 10 1.37 3.65 10.07
C ALA A 10 0.28 4.73 9.88
N GLU A 11 -0.82 4.64 10.63
CA GLU A 11 -1.94 5.59 10.51
C GLU A 11 -1.65 6.99 11.07
N ARG A 12 -0.56 7.12 11.83
CA ARG A 12 -0.09 8.37 12.45
C ARG A 12 1.42 8.36 12.65
N ALA A 13 2.00 9.56 12.79
CA ALA A 13 3.45 9.71 12.91
C ALA A 13 4.07 8.98 14.13
N ASP A 14 3.32 8.80 15.21
CA ASP A 14 3.75 8.08 16.43
C ASP A 14 3.23 6.63 16.51
N ALA A 15 2.76 6.06 15.39
CA ALA A 15 2.35 4.66 15.30
C ALA A 15 3.55 3.71 15.48
N TYR A 16 3.26 2.45 15.81
CA TYR A 16 4.29 1.42 15.92
C TYR A 16 4.64 0.85 14.55
N GLU A 17 3.66 0.78 13.66
CA GLU A 17 3.79 0.34 12.29
C GLU A 17 4.80 1.20 11.50
N PRO A 18 5.48 0.64 10.49
CA PRO A 18 6.43 1.38 9.68
C PRO A 18 5.78 2.20 8.55
N MET A 19 6.53 3.17 8.04
CA MET A 19 6.23 3.90 6.81
C MET A 19 7.48 3.91 5.94
N PHE A 20 7.31 3.83 4.61
CA PHE A 20 8.42 3.79 3.67
C PHE A 20 8.25 4.85 2.60
N GLN A 21 9.34 5.52 2.25
CA GLN A 21 9.41 6.49 1.19
C GLN A 21 9.77 5.82 -0.14
N PHE A 22 9.17 6.29 -1.23
CA PHE A 22 9.61 5.93 -2.58
C PHE A 22 11.06 6.39 -2.82
N PRO A 23 11.90 5.59 -3.50
CA PRO A 23 13.25 5.99 -3.88
C PRO A 23 13.27 7.27 -4.72
N ASP A 24 14.32 8.06 -4.57
CA ASP A 24 14.52 9.25 -5.38
C ASP A 24 14.54 8.90 -6.88
N GLY A 25 13.84 9.69 -7.68
CA GLY A 25 13.67 9.47 -9.11
C GLY A 25 12.57 8.48 -9.47
N THR A 26 11.80 7.95 -8.50
CA THR A 26 10.62 7.13 -8.80
C THR A 26 9.60 7.94 -9.59
N TRP A 27 9.31 7.52 -10.82
CA TRP A 27 8.40 8.22 -11.71
C TRP A 27 7.27 7.28 -12.16
N LEU A 28 6.04 7.74 -12.01
CA LEU A 28 4.85 7.07 -12.52
C LEU A 28 4.14 7.97 -13.53
N ALA A 29 3.93 7.47 -14.75
CA ALA A 29 3.14 8.17 -15.75
C ALA A 29 1.64 8.08 -15.42
N GLY A 30 0.85 9.06 -15.85
CA GLY A 30 -0.60 9.01 -15.68
C GLY A 30 -1.20 7.76 -16.33
N GLY A 31 -1.98 7.00 -15.56
CA GLY A 31 -2.60 5.75 -16.01
C GLY A 31 -1.67 4.53 -16.00
N ALA A 32 -0.39 4.68 -15.63
CA ALA A 32 0.49 3.55 -15.40
C ALA A 32 0.30 2.97 -13.98
N THR A 33 0.78 1.74 -13.79
CA THR A 33 0.76 1.03 -12.50
C THR A 33 2.18 0.78 -12.04
N LEU A 34 2.39 0.87 -10.72
CA LEU A 34 3.61 0.43 -10.05
C LEU A 34 3.25 -0.69 -9.08
N VAL A 35 3.92 -1.83 -9.17
CA VAL A 35 3.73 -2.96 -8.25
C VAL A 35 4.82 -2.91 -7.19
N ILE A 36 4.41 -2.80 -5.92
CA ILE A 36 5.33 -2.76 -4.78
C ILE A 36 5.09 -4.00 -3.95
N ALA A 37 6.13 -4.81 -3.72
CA ALA A 37 6.02 -6.08 -3.01
C ALA A 37 6.74 -6.04 -1.67
N VAL A 38 6.24 -6.77 -0.67
CA VAL A 38 7.03 -7.02 0.56
C VAL A 38 8.28 -7.84 0.25
N ASN A 39 8.18 -8.72 -0.75
CA ASN A 39 9.26 -9.59 -1.21
C ASN A 39 9.10 -9.83 -2.71
N ALA A 40 9.96 -9.23 -3.53
CA ALA A 40 9.93 -9.37 -4.99
C ALA A 40 10.29 -10.78 -5.50
N SER A 41 10.94 -11.62 -4.69
CA SER A 41 11.13 -13.04 -5.03
C SER A 41 9.80 -13.81 -5.08
N MET A 42 8.76 -13.34 -4.38
CA MET A 42 7.43 -13.94 -4.37
C MET A 42 6.44 -13.26 -5.33
N VAL A 43 6.73 -12.05 -5.78
CA VAL A 43 5.90 -11.26 -6.70
C VAL A 43 6.75 -10.83 -7.91
N PRO A 44 6.82 -11.65 -8.98
CA PRO A 44 7.69 -11.37 -10.12
C PRO A 44 7.39 -10.07 -10.88
N GLN A 45 6.20 -9.51 -10.69
CA GLN A 45 5.75 -8.25 -11.27
C GLN A 45 6.27 -7.01 -10.51
N ALA A 46 6.92 -7.18 -9.35
CA ALA A 46 7.36 -6.08 -8.51
C ALA A 46 8.31 -5.14 -9.26
N ASP A 47 7.97 -3.85 -9.26
CA ASP A 47 8.80 -2.74 -9.70
C ASP A 47 9.64 -2.16 -8.56
N LEU A 48 9.14 -2.29 -7.32
CA LEU A 48 9.83 -1.92 -6.08
C LEU A 48 9.57 -2.98 -5.00
N GLU A 49 10.40 -3.02 -3.97
CA GLU A 49 10.16 -3.87 -2.79
C GLU A 49 10.41 -3.19 -1.44
N PHE A 50 9.75 -3.64 -0.37
CA PHE A 50 9.95 -3.09 0.97
C PHE A 50 11.20 -3.64 1.67
N TYR A 51 11.60 -4.87 1.32
CA TYR A 51 12.73 -5.55 1.92
C TYR A 51 13.54 -6.23 0.82
N ASP A 52 14.84 -5.95 0.78
CA ASP A 52 15.80 -6.51 -0.18
C ASP A 52 15.63 -8.03 -0.31
N SER A 53 15.16 -8.45 -1.48
CA SER A 53 14.97 -9.85 -1.84
C SER A 53 15.42 -10.15 -3.27
N ARG A 54 15.49 -9.15 -4.16
CA ARG A 54 16.03 -9.25 -5.53
C ARG A 54 16.84 -8.00 -5.86
N ALA A 55 18.14 -8.18 -6.10
CA ALA A 55 19.07 -7.08 -6.36
C ALA A 55 18.71 -6.18 -7.56
N GLU A 56 17.90 -6.67 -8.50
CA GLU A 56 17.41 -5.89 -9.65
C GLU A 56 16.14 -5.06 -9.38
N VAL A 57 15.46 -5.28 -8.24
CA VAL A 57 14.27 -4.54 -7.83
C VAL A 57 14.70 -3.50 -6.79
N PRO A 58 14.48 -2.19 -7.02
CA PRO A 58 14.86 -1.17 -6.05
C PRO A 58 14.03 -1.24 -4.76
N ASP A 59 14.68 -1.00 -3.63
CA ASP A 59 14.06 -0.98 -2.31
C ASP A 59 13.37 0.36 -2.00
N MET A 60 12.16 0.30 -1.45
CA MET A 60 11.56 1.39 -0.69
C MET A 60 12.43 1.74 0.52
N THR A 61 12.54 3.02 0.85
CA THR A 61 13.41 3.48 1.94
C THR A 61 12.62 3.69 3.23
N PRO A 62 13.00 3.11 4.38
CA PRO A 62 12.30 3.38 5.65
C PRO A 62 12.26 4.87 5.99
N TYR A 63 11.11 5.36 6.45
CA TYR A 63 10.88 6.78 6.77
C TYR A 63 10.63 6.98 8.27
N PRO A 64 11.68 7.17 9.10
CA PRO A 64 11.56 7.20 10.56
C PRO A 64 10.85 8.44 11.13
N ALA A 65 10.49 9.43 10.30
CA ALA A 65 9.72 10.58 10.75
C ALA A 65 8.21 10.27 10.85
N TRP A 66 7.76 9.12 10.33
CA TRP A 66 6.37 8.68 10.43
C TRP A 66 6.31 7.18 10.72
N GLY A 67 5.77 6.80 11.87
CA GLY A 67 5.78 5.41 12.32
C GLY A 67 7.15 4.97 12.84
N ASN A 68 7.37 3.66 12.97
CA ASN A 68 8.61 3.11 13.50
C ASN A 68 9.19 2.01 12.61
N PRO A 69 10.34 2.26 11.94
CA PRO A 69 10.96 1.29 11.04
C PRO A 69 11.60 0.08 11.74
N ASP A 70 11.69 0.08 13.08
CA ASP A 70 12.15 -1.08 13.84
C ASP A 70 11.08 -2.20 13.89
N TYR A 71 9.83 -1.89 13.55
CA TYR A 71 8.75 -2.87 13.44
C TYR A 71 8.58 -3.36 11.99
N PRO A 72 8.22 -4.64 11.79
CA PRO A 72 8.01 -5.18 10.46
C PRO A 72 6.72 -4.64 9.84
N PHE A 73 6.75 -4.43 8.52
CA PHE A 73 5.56 -4.16 7.72
C PHE A 73 4.73 -5.44 7.63
N ALA A 74 3.58 -5.47 8.30
CA ALA A 74 2.90 -6.71 8.64
C ALA A 74 1.38 -6.56 8.61
N LEU A 75 0.82 -6.62 7.40
CA LEU A 75 -0.60 -6.47 7.16
C LEU A 75 -1.42 -7.67 7.68
N ARG A 76 -2.44 -7.40 8.50
CA ARG A 76 -3.32 -8.41 9.08
C ARG A 76 -4.49 -8.78 8.18
N ASN A 77 -4.75 -10.09 8.02
CA ASN A 77 -5.92 -10.58 7.28
C ASN A 77 -7.27 -10.21 7.94
N ALA A 78 -7.31 -10.07 9.27
CA ALA A 78 -8.54 -9.74 10.01
C ALA A 78 -8.96 -8.28 9.85
N GLY A 79 -8.02 -7.41 9.51
CA GLY A 79 -8.22 -5.99 9.29
C GLY A 79 -6.96 -5.19 9.54
N ASP A 80 -6.77 -4.19 8.69
CA ASP A 80 -5.62 -3.29 8.69
C ASP A 80 -5.87 -2.09 7.74
N ALA A 81 -4.86 -1.25 7.56
CA ALA A 81 -4.84 -0.19 6.56
C ALA A 81 -3.53 -0.15 5.76
N VAL A 82 -3.59 0.36 4.54
CA VAL A 82 -2.43 0.83 3.77
C VAL A 82 -2.71 2.26 3.34
N LEU A 83 -1.75 3.15 3.58
CA LEU A 83 -1.86 4.59 3.39
C LEU A 83 -0.82 5.07 2.38
N LEU A 84 -1.24 5.94 1.46
CA LEU A 84 -0.37 6.70 0.57
C LEU A 84 -0.31 8.15 1.08
N LEU A 85 0.89 8.59 1.45
CA LEU A 85 1.14 9.97 1.87
C LEU A 85 1.92 10.72 0.78
N ASP A 86 1.64 12.01 0.62
CA ASP A 86 2.43 12.87 -0.27
C ASP A 86 3.79 13.27 0.36
N GLN A 87 4.50 14.14 -0.34
CA GLN A 87 5.82 14.66 0.07
C GLN A 87 5.79 15.42 1.40
N THR A 88 4.62 15.90 1.81
CA THR A 88 4.39 16.73 3.00
C THR A 88 3.76 15.96 4.16
N ASP A 89 3.70 14.63 4.06
CA ASP A 89 3.05 13.75 5.03
C ASP A 89 1.53 13.92 5.09
N THR A 90 0.91 14.41 4.00
CA THR A 90 -0.55 14.51 3.88
C THR A 90 -1.10 13.21 3.31
N LEU A 91 -2.18 12.69 3.90
CA LEU A 91 -2.91 11.54 3.38
C LEU A 91 -3.50 11.85 1.99
N VAL A 92 -3.17 11.03 1.00
CA VAL A 92 -3.66 11.16 -0.38
C VAL A 92 -4.69 10.09 -0.71
N ASP A 93 -4.43 8.84 -0.32
CA ASP A 93 -5.31 7.69 -0.56
C ASP A 93 -5.08 6.65 0.54
N ALA A 94 -6.07 5.81 0.82
CA ALA A 94 -5.96 4.69 1.73
C ALA A 94 -6.87 3.52 1.32
N VAL A 95 -6.43 2.32 1.68
CA VAL A 95 -7.28 1.13 1.68
C VAL A 95 -7.37 0.61 3.10
N VAL A 96 -8.58 0.51 3.62
CA VAL A 96 -8.86 -0.04 4.96
C VAL A 96 -9.76 -1.26 4.81
N TRP A 97 -9.51 -2.32 5.57
CA TRP A 97 -10.35 -3.51 5.54
C TRP A 97 -10.56 -4.14 6.91
N GLY A 98 -11.58 -5.00 6.99
CA GLY A 98 -11.86 -5.84 8.14
C GLY A 98 -12.12 -5.03 9.41
N ASP A 99 -11.36 -5.32 10.46
CA ASP A 99 -11.34 -4.58 11.73
C ASP A 99 -10.42 -3.33 11.75
N GLY A 100 -9.82 -2.94 10.61
CA GLY A 100 -8.98 -1.75 10.48
C GLY A 100 -9.77 -0.45 10.66
N VAL A 101 -9.12 0.59 11.19
CA VAL A 101 -9.73 1.88 11.49
C VAL A 101 -8.85 3.03 11.03
N LEU A 102 -9.36 3.84 10.11
CA LEU A 102 -8.78 5.12 9.73
C LEU A 102 -9.89 6.17 9.72
N GLN A 103 -9.59 7.38 10.19
CA GLN A 103 -10.61 8.44 10.29
C GLN A 103 -11.18 8.76 8.90
N GLU A 104 -12.50 8.92 8.81
CA GLU A 104 -13.23 9.32 7.60
C GLU A 104 -13.26 8.29 6.46
N ILE A 105 -12.57 7.15 6.60
CA ILE A 105 -12.59 6.04 5.62
C ILE A 105 -13.48 4.88 6.12
N VAL A 106 -14.41 4.43 5.28
CA VAL A 106 -15.22 3.23 5.59
C VAL A 106 -14.46 1.97 5.15
N PRO A 107 -14.23 0.98 6.05
CA PRO A 107 -13.46 -0.20 5.69
C PRO A 107 -14.23 -1.17 4.79
N HIS A 108 -13.53 -1.80 3.83
CA HIS A 108 -14.05 -2.95 3.10
C HIS A 108 -14.21 -4.13 4.07
N PRO A 109 -15.23 -4.99 3.96
CA PRO A 109 -15.41 -6.16 4.85
C PRO A 109 -14.31 -7.25 4.77
N GLY A 110 -13.21 -7.00 4.07
CA GLY A 110 -12.15 -7.98 3.79
C GLY A 110 -12.53 -9.02 2.72
N THR A 111 -11.66 -10.00 2.53
CA THR A 111 -11.86 -11.08 1.55
C THR A 111 -12.45 -12.34 2.22
N SER A 112 -13.33 -13.03 1.50
CA SER A 112 -13.92 -14.31 1.90
C SER A 112 -13.15 -15.55 1.43
N VAL A 113 -12.24 -15.38 0.46
CA VAL A 113 -11.46 -16.46 -0.16
C VAL A 113 -9.98 -16.31 0.18
N LYS A 114 -9.37 -17.36 0.73
CA LYS A 114 -7.93 -17.36 1.01
C LYS A 114 -7.11 -17.18 -0.27
N GLY A 115 -6.19 -16.23 -0.24
CA GLY A 115 -5.33 -15.89 -1.38
C GLY A 115 -6.01 -14.98 -2.41
N ALA A 116 -7.18 -14.40 -2.10
CA ALA A 116 -7.74 -13.30 -2.87
C ALA A 116 -7.09 -11.97 -2.47
N SER A 117 -7.28 -10.95 -3.31
CA SER A 117 -6.92 -9.55 -3.02
C SER A 117 -8.17 -8.66 -3.03
N LEU A 118 -8.01 -7.42 -2.57
CA LEU A 118 -8.91 -6.32 -2.90
C LEU A 118 -8.36 -5.59 -4.13
N GLU A 119 -9.24 -5.22 -5.06
CA GLU A 119 -8.92 -4.52 -6.29
C GLU A 119 -9.88 -3.33 -6.44
N ARG A 120 -9.35 -2.14 -6.74
CA ARG A 120 -10.18 -0.94 -6.93
C ARG A 120 -11.06 -1.13 -8.18
N VAL A 121 -12.36 -0.86 -8.06
CA VAL A 121 -13.35 -1.10 -9.13
C VAL A 121 -13.17 -0.11 -10.29
N ASP A 122 -12.95 1.16 -9.96
CA ASP A 122 -12.67 2.23 -10.92
C ASP A 122 -11.43 2.98 -10.43
N PRO A 123 -10.29 2.90 -11.16
CA PRO A 123 -9.04 3.53 -10.72
C PRO A 123 -9.09 5.06 -10.72
N THR A 124 -10.15 5.66 -11.26
CA THR A 124 -10.34 7.12 -11.31
C THR A 124 -11.34 7.64 -10.30
N ARG A 125 -11.94 6.75 -9.50
CA ARG A 125 -12.94 7.09 -8.51
C ARG A 125 -12.53 6.63 -7.11
N ASP A 126 -12.69 7.55 -6.18
CA ASP A 126 -12.47 7.33 -4.75
C ASP A 126 -13.59 8.02 -3.99
N THR A 127 -14.28 7.28 -3.13
CA THR A 127 -15.44 7.78 -2.37
C THR A 127 -15.20 7.80 -0.88
N ASP A 128 -13.97 7.50 -0.45
CA ASP A 128 -13.60 7.25 0.95
C ASP A 128 -14.41 6.10 1.58
N ASP A 129 -15.02 5.25 0.75
CA ASP A 129 -15.74 4.06 1.17
C ASP A 129 -15.15 2.82 0.47
N CYS A 130 -14.18 2.20 1.14
CA CYS A 130 -13.50 1.04 0.60
C CYS A 130 -14.46 -0.13 0.34
N ALA A 131 -15.64 -0.19 0.99
CA ALA A 131 -16.65 -1.22 0.71
C ALA A 131 -17.36 -1.02 -0.64
N LEU A 132 -17.32 0.19 -1.20
CA LEU A 132 -17.83 0.52 -2.53
C LEU A 132 -16.72 0.59 -3.58
N ASP A 133 -15.55 1.08 -3.19
CA ASP A 133 -14.44 1.37 -4.11
C ASP A 133 -13.61 0.13 -4.45
N PHE A 134 -13.66 -0.92 -3.62
CA PHE A 134 -12.92 -2.16 -3.83
C PHE A 134 -13.83 -3.37 -4.00
N THR A 135 -13.35 -4.33 -4.79
CA THR A 135 -13.96 -5.65 -4.94
C THR A 135 -12.95 -6.75 -4.69
N GLN A 136 -13.43 -7.92 -4.28
CA GLN A 136 -12.58 -9.09 -4.12
C GLN A 136 -12.15 -9.63 -5.49
N ARG A 137 -10.85 -9.84 -5.66
CA ARG A 137 -10.25 -10.43 -6.86
C ARG A 137 -9.58 -11.77 -6.55
N TYR A 138 -9.94 -12.81 -7.32
CA TYR A 138 -9.32 -14.13 -7.22
C TYR A 138 -9.20 -14.81 -8.59
N PRO A 139 -8.01 -15.26 -9.01
CA PRO A 139 -6.72 -15.02 -8.37
C PRO A 139 -6.33 -13.53 -8.43
N PRO A 140 -5.44 -13.04 -7.54
CA PRO A 140 -4.87 -11.69 -7.66
C PRO A 140 -4.17 -11.48 -9.00
N THR A 141 -4.27 -10.28 -9.56
CA THR A 141 -3.70 -9.91 -10.86
C THR A 141 -2.84 -8.65 -10.76
N PRO A 142 -1.74 -8.65 -9.98
CA PRO A 142 -0.89 -7.47 -9.79
C PRO A 142 -0.36 -6.95 -11.13
N GLY A 143 -0.41 -5.63 -11.32
CA GLY A 143 0.05 -4.95 -12.54
C GLY A 143 -0.85 -5.13 -13.77
N SER A 144 -2.02 -5.77 -13.65
CA SER A 144 -2.97 -5.93 -14.75
C SER A 144 -4.14 -4.97 -14.57
N HIS A 145 -4.25 -3.95 -15.44
CA HIS A 145 -5.40 -3.06 -15.56
C HIS A 145 -5.70 -2.76 -17.04
#